data_AF-A0ABD2NV90-F1
#
_entry.id   AF-A0ABD2NV90-F1
#
_cell.length_a   1.000
_cell.length_b   1.000
_cell.length_c   1.000
_cell.angle_alpha   90.00
_cell.angle_beta   90.00
_cell.angle_gamma   90.00
#
_symmetry.space_group_name_H-M   'P 1'
#
loop_
_entity.id
_entity.type
_entity.pdbx_description
1 polymer ?
#
loop_
_entity_poly.entity_id
_entity_poly.type
_entity_poly.pdbx_seq_one_letter_code
_entity_poly.pdbx_strand_id
1 'polypeptide(L)'
;MNKFPKRKGNTTNSAKTHRELLTRMGYSKDIKLVFNKILTEIKSRVESAKSLHENLAFLSGHAFLNMSTVDLQARGVDLARKYSKDLNVVDFCQELAVFKDLC
;
A
#
# COMPACT_ATOMS: atom_id res chain seq x y z
N MET A 1 -44.70 58.48 -27.22
CA MET A 1 -43.78 57.95 -26.19
C MET A 1 -43.85 56.43 -26.22
N ASN A 2 -42.87 55.74 -26.80
CA ASN A 2 -42.85 54.26 -26.84
C ASN A 2 -42.11 53.72 -25.61
N LYS A 3 -42.79 52.93 -24.77
CA LYS A 3 -42.17 52.17 -23.67
C LYS A 3 -41.63 50.85 -24.24
N PHE A 4 -40.31 50.70 -24.29
CA PHE A 4 -39.67 49.40 -24.55
C PHE A 4 -39.88 48.46 -23.36
N PRO A 5 -40.21 47.17 -23.57
CA PRO A 5 -40.28 46.20 -22.49
C PRO A 5 -38.86 45.79 -22.08
N LYS A 6 -38.51 46.00 -20.81
CA LYS A 6 -37.29 45.44 -20.21
C LYS A 6 -37.42 43.91 -20.20
N ARG A 7 -36.65 43.23 -21.07
CA ARG A 7 -36.40 41.78 -20.96
C ARG A 7 -35.66 41.51 -19.65
N LYS A 8 -36.39 41.10 -18.60
CA LYS A 8 -35.83 40.36 -17.46
C LYS A 8 -35.89 38.88 -17.80
N GLY A 9 -34.74 38.24 -17.99
CA GLY A 9 -34.67 36.78 -18.09
C GLY A 9 -33.55 36.31 -19.01
N ASN A 10 -32.40 35.97 -18.43
CA ASN A 10 -31.55 34.83 -18.84
C ASN A 10 -30.21 34.77 -18.08
N THR A 11 -29.79 35.84 -17.41
CA THR A 11 -28.47 35.89 -16.75
C THR A 11 -28.39 34.98 -15.52
N THR A 12 -29.50 34.77 -14.82
CA THR A 12 -29.57 33.95 -13.59
C THR A 12 -29.47 32.45 -13.85
N ASN A 13 -30.02 31.96 -14.97
CA ASN A 13 -29.91 30.54 -15.33
C ASN A 13 -28.49 30.19 -15.78
N SER A 14 -27.85 31.03 -16.61
CA SER A 14 -26.47 30.81 -17.08
C SER A 14 -25.46 30.73 -15.93
N ALA A 15 -25.56 31.64 -14.95
CA ALA A 15 -24.69 31.63 -13.78
C ALA A 15 -24.90 30.40 -12.88
N LYS A 16 -26.14 29.91 -12.76
CA LYS A 16 -26.47 28.70 -12.01
C LYS A 16 -25.89 27.45 -12.68
N THR A 17 -26.02 27.33 -14.00
CA THR A 17 -25.44 26.23 -14.79
C THR A 17 -23.91 26.21 -14.74
N HIS A 18 -23.27 27.38 -14.80
CA HIS A 18 -21.80 27.48 -14.70
C HIS A 18 -21.29 27.03 -13.32
N ARG A 19 -22.00 27.41 -12.26
CA ARG A 19 -21.67 27.01 -10.88
C ARG A 19 -21.81 25.50 -10.67
N GLU A 20 -22.89 24.90 -11.17
CA GLU A 20 -23.10 23.44 -11.11
C GLU A 20 -22.02 22.67 -11.88
N LEU A 21 -21.57 23.19 -13.03
CA LEU A 21 -20.48 22.61 -13.81
C LEU A 21 -19.15 22.64 -13.05
N LEU A 22 -18.80 23.79 -12.44
CA LEU A 22 -17.60 23.94 -11.60
C LEU A 22 -17.62 22.99 -10.40
N THR A 23 -18.76 22.86 -9.74
CA THR A 23 -18.95 21.92 -8.62
C THR A 23 -18.80 20.47 -9.06
N ARG A 24 -19.38 20.06 -10.19
CA ARG A 24 -19.19 18.70 -10.76
C ARG A 24 -17.74 18.41 -11.12
N MET A 25 -17.04 19.39 -11.70
CA MET A 25 -15.61 19.25 -12.00
C MET A 25 -14.77 19.15 -10.72
N GLY A 26 -15.15 19.86 -9.65
CA GLY A 26 -14.56 19.73 -8.31
C GLY A 26 -14.71 18.32 -7.77
N TYR A 27 -15.95 17.81 -7.70
CA TYR A 27 -16.22 16.45 -7.24
C TYR A 27 -15.49 15.38 -8.07
N SER A 28 -15.38 15.57 -9.39
CA SER A 28 -14.61 14.66 -10.25
C SER A 28 -13.12 14.64 -9.89
N LYS A 29 -12.53 15.78 -9.55
CA LYS A 29 -11.12 15.86 -9.10
C LYS A 29 -10.93 15.20 -7.75
N ASP A 30 -11.85 15.42 -6.81
CA ASP A 30 -11.78 14.84 -5.46
C ASP A 30 -11.90 13.30 -5.51
N ILE A 31 -12.83 12.78 -6.31
CA ILE A 31 -12.99 11.35 -6.53
C ILE A 31 -11.72 10.74 -7.14
N LYS A 32 -11.13 11.39 -8.16
CA LYS A 32 -9.85 10.95 -8.74
C LYS A 32 -8.72 10.95 -7.71
N LEU A 33 -8.67 11.95 -6.83
CA LEU A 33 -7.67 12.00 -5.76
C LEU A 33 -7.83 10.82 -4.79
N VAL A 34 -9.06 10.49 -4.41
CA VAL A 34 -9.36 9.33 -3.54
C VAL A 34 -8.92 8.03 -4.22
N PHE A 35 -9.28 7.80 -5.49
CA PHE A 35 -8.85 6.62 -6.22
C PHE A 35 -7.32 6.53 -6.34
N ASN A 36 -6.64 7.64 -6.61
CA ASN A 36 -5.19 7.66 -6.67
C ASN A 36 -4.56 7.29 -5.32
N LYS A 37 -5.10 7.78 -4.20
CA LYS A 37 -4.65 7.39 -2.85
C LYS A 37 -4.84 5.90 -2.60
N ILE A 38 -6.01 5.37 -2.93
CA ILE A 38 -6.31 3.93 -2.80
C ILE A 38 -5.33 3.10 -3.64
N LEU A 39 -5.10 3.49 -4.89
CA LEU A 39 -4.17 2.77 -5.78
C LEU A 39 -2.73 2.81 -5.27
N THR A 40 -2.27 3.96 -4.77
CA THR A 40 -0.94 4.09 -4.16
C THR A 40 -0.79 3.20 -2.94
N GLU A 41 -1.80 3.19 -2.07
CA GLU A 41 -1.82 2.34 -0.87
C GLU A 41 -1.80 0.85 -1.23
N ILE A 42 -2.62 0.42 -2.19
CA ILE A 42 -2.63 -0.97 -2.68
C ILE A 42 -1.26 -1.37 -3.21
N LYS A 43 -0.63 -0.53 -4.05
CA LYS A 43 0.71 -0.78 -4.57
C LYS A 43 1.74 -0.91 -3.44
N SER A 44 1.71 0.00 -2.47
CA SER A 44 2.61 -0.02 -1.32
C SER A 44 2.47 -1.32 -0.51
N ARG A 45 1.24 -1.80 -0.29
CA ARG A 45 0.97 -3.06 0.41
C ARG A 45 1.46 -4.28 -0.37
N VAL A 46 1.28 -4.29 -1.69
CA VAL A 46 1.80 -5.38 -2.54
C VAL A 46 3.32 -5.45 -2.45
N GLU A 47 4.01 -4.32 -2.54
CA GLU A 47 5.48 -4.30 -2.41
C GLU A 47 5.95 -4.70 -1.00
N SER A 48 5.21 -4.28 0.04
CA SER A 48 5.49 -4.71 1.42
C SER A 48 5.34 -6.22 1.59
N ALA A 49 4.29 -6.81 1.00
CA ALA A 49 4.05 -8.25 1.03
C ALA A 49 5.13 -9.03 0.28
N LYS A 50 5.59 -8.53 -0.88
CA LYS A 50 6.72 -9.12 -1.62
C LYS A 50 8.00 -9.09 -0.79
N SER A 51 8.33 -7.94 -0.20
CA SER A 51 9.52 -7.83 0.65
C SER A 51 9.44 -8.80 1.84
N LEU A 52 8.28 -8.89 2.50
CA LEU A 52 8.08 -9.84 3.60
C LEU A 52 8.32 -11.28 3.13
N HIS A 53 7.74 -11.66 1.99
CA HIS A 53 7.95 -12.98 1.40
C HIS A 53 9.43 -13.26 1.12
N GLU A 54 10.14 -12.33 0.49
CA GLU A 54 11.58 -12.47 0.19
C GLU A 54 12.43 -12.64 1.46
N ASN A 55 12.12 -11.88 2.52
CA ASN A 55 12.84 -12.01 3.79
C ASN A 55 12.62 -13.39 4.44
N LEU A 56 11.45 -13.99 4.25
CA LEU A 56 11.07 -15.28 4.85
C LEU A 56 11.27 -16.48 3.93
N ALA A 57 11.60 -16.28 2.65
CA ALA A 57 11.66 -17.33 1.64
C ALA A 57 12.61 -18.49 2.01
N PHE A 58 13.67 -18.20 2.79
CA PHE A 58 14.63 -19.20 3.26
C PHE A 58 14.02 -20.21 4.24
N LEU A 59 12.88 -19.89 4.86
CA LEU A 59 12.12 -20.78 5.75
C LEU A 59 11.16 -21.69 4.98
N SER A 60 11.06 -21.56 3.65
CA SER A 60 10.28 -22.50 2.85
C SER A 60 10.88 -23.90 2.96
N GLY A 61 10.06 -24.95 3.02
CA GLY A 61 10.54 -26.31 3.28
C GLY A 61 11.65 -26.76 2.34
N HIS A 62 11.56 -26.47 1.04
CA HIS A 62 12.62 -26.77 0.09
C HIS A 62 13.93 -26.01 0.37
N ALA A 63 13.85 -24.69 0.59
CA ALA A 63 15.03 -23.88 0.83
C ALA A 63 15.67 -24.24 2.18
N PHE A 64 14.85 -24.45 3.20
CA PHE A 64 15.26 -24.80 4.55
C PHE A 64 15.99 -26.15 4.59
N LEU A 65 15.46 -27.17 3.92
CA LEU A 65 16.08 -28.51 3.85
C LEU A 65 17.40 -28.51 3.08
N ASN A 66 17.54 -27.68 2.05
CA ASN A 66 18.74 -27.67 1.20
C ASN A 66 19.84 -26.70 1.66
N MET A 67 19.53 -25.74 2.54
CA MET A 67 20.55 -24.85 3.11
C MET A 67 21.34 -25.53 4.24
N SER A 68 22.60 -25.12 4.40
CA SER A 68 23.42 -25.50 5.54
C SER A 68 22.92 -24.82 6.82
N THR A 69 23.18 -25.40 7.99
CA THR A 69 22.83 -24.79 9.28
C THR A 69 23.50 -23.41 9.45
N VAL A 70 24.74 -23.26 8.97
CA VAL A 70 25.47 -21.98 9.01
C VAL A 70 24.77 -20.91 8.19
N ASP A 71 24.35 -21.23 6.96
CA ASP A 71 23.65 -20.28 6.09
C ASP A 71 22.26 -19.93 6.64
N LEU A 72 21.55 -20.93 7.20
CA LEU A 72 20.26 -20.73 7.86
C LEU A 72 20.38 -19.78 9.05
N GLN A 73 21.40 -19.97 9.90
CA GLN A 73 21.64 -19.10 11.03
C GLN A 73 22.03 -17.69 10.59
N ALA A 74 22.86 -17.53 9.56
CA ALA A 74 23.21 -16.21 9.01
C ALA A 74 21.95 -15.45 8.53
N ARG A 75 21.08 -16.11 7.75
CA ARG A 75 19.80 -15.56 7.30
C ARG A 75 18.88 -15.25 8.48
N GLY A 76 18.88 -16.12 9.49
CA GLY A 76 18.10 -15.95 10.72
C GLY A 76 18.52 -14.73 11.53
N VAL A 77 19.83 -14.48 11.65
CA VAL A 77 20.37 -13.27 12.31
C VAL A 77 19.90 -12.02 11.58
N ASP A 78 20.01 -12.00 10.25
CA ASP A 78 19.59 -10.85 9.45
C ASP A 78 18.09 -10.57 9.59
N LEU A 79 17.26 -11.63 9.57
CA LEU A 79 15.82 -11.52 9.77
C LEU A 79 15.49 -11.00 11.17
N ALA A 80 16.09 -11.59 12.22
CA ALA A 80 15.82 -11.21 13.60
C ALA A 80 16.27 -9.77 13.90
N ARG A 81 17.35 -9.28 13.29
CA ARG A 81 17.74 -7.86 13.38
C ARG A 81 16.68 -6.96 12.74
N LYS A 82 16.18 -7.35 11.56
CA LYS A 82 15.16 -6.58 10.82
C LYS A 82 13.84 -6.49 11.57
N TYR A 83 13.44 -7.58 12.24
CA TYR A 83 12.21 -7.67 13.02
C TYR A 83 12.50 -7.77 14.54
N SER A 84 13.47 -7.00 15.02
CA SER A 84 13.99 -7.06 16.40
C SER A 84 12.97 -6.72 17.49
N LYS A 85 11.83 -6.13 17.14
CA LYS A 85 10.71 -5.94 18.06
C LYS A 85 9.99 -7.25 18.38
N ASP A 86 10.02 -8.19 17.45
CA ASP A 86 9.23 -9.42 17.46
C ASP A 86 10.12 -10.67 17.59
N LEU A 87 11.39 -10.58 17.16
CA LEU A 87 12.33 -11.70 17.13
C LEU A 87 13.57 -11.41 17.97
N ASN A 88 13.84 -12.30 18.93
CA ASN A 88 15.13 -12.38 19.59
C ASN A 88 16.10 -13.18 18.71
N VAL A 89 17.28 -12.61 18.43
CA VAL A 89 18.28 -13.23 17.55
C VAL A 89 18.78 -14.58 18.08
N VAL A 90 19.04 -14.69 19.38
CA VAL A 90 19.61 -15.90 19.99
C VAL A 90 18.58 -17.03 19.96
N ASP A 91 17.38 -16.74 20.46
CA ASP A 91 16.30 -17.74 20.54
C ASP A 91 15.92 -18.23 19.14
N PHE A 92 15.75 -17.29 18.19
CA PHE A 92 15.37 -17.64 16.83
C PHE A 92 16.43 -18.49 16.11
N CYS A 93 17.72 -18.14 16.21
CA CYS A 93 18.79 -18.93 15.60
C CYS A 93 18.96 -20.32 16.25
N GLN A 94 18.69 -20.43 17.55
CA GLN A 94 18.69 -21.71 18.25
C GLN A 94 17.54 -22.60 17.78
N GLU A 95 16.33 -22.05 17.68
CA GLU A 95 15.16 -22.79 17.17
C GLU A 95 15.37 -23.26 15.73
N LEU A 96 15.96 -22.43 14.86
CA LEU A 96 16.29 -22.82 13.49
C LEU A 96 17.25 -24.02 13.44
N ALA A 97 18.28 -24.03 14.28
CA ALA A 97 19.24 -25.13 14.34
C ALA A 97 18.58 -26.42 14.84
N VAL A 98 17.83 -26.34 15.94
CA VAL A 98 17.11 -27.51 16.49
C VAL A 98 16.12 -28.07 15.48
N PHE A 99 15.34 -27.20 14.81
CA PHE A 99 14.38 -27.65 13.82
C PHE A 99 15.05 -28.29 12.60
N LYS A 100 16.22 -27.78 12.19
CA LYS A 100 17.02 -28.36 11.10
C LYS A 100 17.51 -29.76 11.42
N ASP A 101 17.94 -30.02 12.65
CA ASP A 101 18.41 -31.34 13.07
C ASP A 101 17.27 -32.38 13.15
N LEU A 102 16.01 -31.93 13.25
CA LEU A 102 14.82 -32.78 13.27
C LEU A 102 14.28 -33.11 11.86
N CYS A 103 14.79 -32.45 10.83
CA CYS A 103 14.32 -32.54 9.45
C CYS A 103 15.28 -33.35 8.57
#